data_AF-A0AAJ0DKV8-F1
#
_entry.id   AF-A0AAJ0DKV8-F1
#
_cell.length_a   1.000
_cell.length_b   1.000
_cell.length_c   1.000
_cell.angle_alpha   90.00
_cell.angle_beta   90.00
_cell.angle_gamma   90.00
#
_symmetry.space_group_name_H-M   'P 1'
#
loop_
_entity.id
_entity.type
_entity.pdbx_description
1 polymer ?
#
loop_
_entity_poly.entity_id
_entity_poly.type
_entity_poly.pdbx_seq_one_letter_code
_entity_poly.pdbx_strand_id
1 'polypeptide(L)'
;MGSHLSCFQSAASLTLNGCATGSAKITGAYNLPSKKIIHAVGPIYDELNPDDSEAKLAGCYSTSLKLAVQNGCRSIAFSALSTGVYGYPSTEAAPVAVEVVREFLDGEDGDKLDKIVFCTFEMKDVRAYNETLPFFFPPDDQPATKEKTEASPSKKETEEAKAIAAELPSVPKSDPSQ
;
A
#
# COMPACT_ATOMS: atom_id res chain seq x y z
N MET A 1 -17.32 17.00 -24.35
CA MET A 1 -16.70 15.67 -24.17
C MET A 1 -15.72 15.77 -23.03
N GLY A 2 -16.17 15.45 -21.81
CA GLY A 2 -15.33 15.51 -20.61
C GLY A 2 -15.79 14.39 -19.70
N SER A 3 -15.12 13.24 -19.79
CA SER A 3 -15.36 12.11 -18.89
C SER A 3 -14.66 12.40 -17.56
N HIS A 4 -15.38 13.08 -16.66
CA HIS A 4 -15.01 13.13 -15.26
C HIS A 4 -15.15 11.72 -14.68
N LEU A 5 -14.02 11.06 -14.47
CA LEU A 5 -13.92 9.82 -13.71
C LEU A 5 -14.08 10.18 -12.23
N SER A 6 -15.32 10.14 -11.72
CA SER A 6 -15.63 10.36 -10.31
C SER A 6 -15.19 9.15 -9.50
N CYS A 7 -13.92 9.12 -9.12
CA CYS A 7 -13.42 8.15 -8.15
C CYS A 7 -13.98 8.51 -6.77
N PHE A 8 -14.45 7.50 -6.03
CA PHE A 8 -14.96 7.57 -4.66
C PHE A 8 -14.00 8.33 -3.72
N GLN A 9 -14.10 9.66 -3.65
CA GLN A 9 -13.36 10.49 -2.72
C GLN A 9 -14.20 10.68 -1.46
N SER A 10 -13.76 10.10 -0.34
CA SER A 10 -14.37 10.39 0.96
C SER A 10 -14.22 11.89 1.28
N ALA A 11 -15.19 12.47 1.99
CA ALA A 11 -15.25 13.91 2.32
C ALA A 11 -13.96 14.45 2.98
N ALA A 12 -13.16 13.59 3.60
CA ALA A 12 -11.86 13.91 4.19
C ALA A 12 -10.77 14.25 3.17
N SER A 13 -10.84 13.67 1.97
CA SER A 13 -9.82 13.88 0.93
C SER A 13 -10.07 15.17 0.15
N LEU A 14 -11.32 15.65 0.12
CA LEU A 14 -11.70 16.90 -0.54
C LEU A 14 -11.06 18.13 0.15
N THR A 15 -10.77 18.05 1.44
CA THR A 15 -10.12 19.13 2.20
C THR A 15 -8.60 19.15 2.05
N LEU A 16 -8.01 18.20 1.31
CA LEU A 16 -6.55 18.09 1.19
C LEU A 16 -5.95 18.90 0.05
N ASN A 17 -6.74 19.54 -0.83
CA ASN A 17 -6.25 20.25 -2.02
C ASN A 17 -5.33 19.38 -2.92
N GLY A 18 -5.70 18.11 -3.14
CA GLY A 18 -4.93 17.17 -3.97
C GLY A 18 -3.61 16.71 -3.33
N CYS A 19 -2.79 15.94 -4.04
CA CYS A 19 -1.46 15.50 -3.61
C CYS A 19 -0.56 15.36 -4.85
N ALA A 20 0.68 15.80 -4.76
CA ALA A 20 1.64 15.68 -5.85
C ALA A 20 2.07 14.21 -6.01
N THR A 21 2.33 13.80 -7.26
CA THR A 21 2.93 12.50 -7.53
C THR A 21 4.25 12.37 -6.81
N GLY A 22 4.48 11.21 -6.21
CA GLY A 22 5.65 10.94 -5.37
C GLY A 22 5.56 11.50 -3.95
N SER A 23 4.36 11.84 -3.49
CA SER A 23 4.12 12.30 -2.14
C SER A 23 2.90 11.62 -1.53
N ALA A 24 2.60 11.96 -0.27
CA ALA A 24 1.47 11.43 0.47
C ALA A 24 0.85 12.47 1.40
N LYS A 25 -0.41 12.26 1.79
CA LYS A 25 -1.14 13.07 2.78
C LYS A 25 -1.89 12.17 3.74
N ILE A 26 -2.09 12.62 4.98
CA ILE A 26 -2.70 11.82 6.04
C ILE A 26 -4.08 12.35 6.43
N THR A 27 -5.02 11.44 6.69
CA THR A 27 -6.35 11.74 7.23
C THR A 27 -6.68 10.83 8.41
N GLY A 28 -7.79 11.12 9.09
CA GLY A 28 -8.46 10.13 9.92
C GLY A 28 -8.92 8.92 9.10
N ALA A 29 -9.09 7.78 9.78
CA ALA A 29 -9.48 6.51 9.16
C ALA A 29 -10.99 6.20 9.25
N TYR A 30 -11.74 7.00 10.00
CA TYR A 30 -13.20 6.86 10.16
C TYR A 30 -13.59 5.45 10.63
N ASN A 31 -14.35 4.70 9.83
CA ASN A 31 -14.88 3.38 10.20
C ASN A 31 -13.88 2.23 9.99
N LEU A 32 -12.65 2.52 9.56
CA LEU A 32 -11.62 1.50 9.39
C LEU A 32 -10.96 1.16 10.74
N PRO A 33 -10.47 -0.08 10.93
CA PRO A 33 -9.81 -0.50 12.17
C PRO A 33 -8.47 0.21 12.41
N SER A 34 -7.87 0.79 11.37
CA SER A 34 -6.67 1.64 11.47
C SER A 34 -6.97 2.98 12.13
N LYS A 35 -5.97 3.63 12.74
CA LYS A 35 -6.14 4.97 13.34
C LYS A 35 -6.12 6.11 12.30
N LYS A 36 -5.35 5.93 11.23
CA LYS A 36 -5.07 6.92 10.19
C LYS A 36 -5.03 6.25 8.83
N ILE A 37 -5.28 7.03 7.78
CA ILE A 37 -5.05 6.62 6.39
C ILE A 37 -4.07 7.60 5.77
N ILE A 38 -3.02 7.07 5.14
CA ILE A 38 -2.05 7.83 4.37
C ILE A 38 -2.34 7.57 2.89
N HIS A 39 -2.73 8.63 2.19
CA HIS A 39 -3.05 8.64 0.78
C HIS A 39 -1.80 9.02 0.01
N ALA A 40 -1.18 8.06 -0.68
CA ALA A 40 0.00 8.28 -1.51
C ALA A 40 -0.39 8.31 -3.00
N VAL A 41 0.23 9.21 -3.77
CA VAL A 41 0.02 9.31 -5.22
C VAL A 41 1.27 8.79 -5.92
N GLY A 42 1.28 7.49 -6.24
CA GLY A 42 2.38 6.87 -6.97
C GLY A 42 2.47 7.35 -8.43
N PRO A 43 3.61 7.15 -9.10
CA PRO A 43 3.77 7.48 -10.52
C PRO A 43 2.97 6.52 -11.40
N ILE A 44 2.53 7.02 -12.56
CA ILE A 44 2.30 6.18 -13.73
C ILE A 44 3.69 5.80 -14.24
N TYR A 45 3.96 4.51 -14.41
CA TYR A 45 5.28 4.04 -14.80
C TYR A 45 5.61 4.47 -16.23
N ASP A 46 6.79 5.08 -16.40
CA ASP A 46 7.33 5.52 -17.67
C ASP A 46 8.61 4.74 -17.99
N GLU A 47 8.50 3.77 -18.89
CA GLU A 47 9.63 2.95 -19.38
C GLU A 47 10.72 3.81 -20.04
N LEU A 48 10.39 5.01 -20.54
CA LEU A 48 11.37 5.93 -21.14
C LEU A 48 12.12 6.74 -20.08
N ASN A 49 11.59 6.81 -18.85
CA ASN A 49 12.19 7.54 -17.74
C ASN A 49 12.01 6.77 -16.41
N PRO A 50 12.66 5.60 -16.29
CA PRO A 50 12.50 4.74 -15.11
C PRO A 50 13.00 5.42 -13.84
N ASP A 51 14.08 6.20 -13.90
CA ASP A 51 14.68 6.89 -12.75
C ASP A 51 13.71 7.91 -12.11
N ASP A 52 12.95 8.66 -12.93
CA ASP A 52 11.94 9.59 -12.42
C ASP A 52 10.74 8.84 -11.79
N SER A 53 10.36 7.70 -12.37
CA SER A 53 9.35 6.81 -11.80
C SER A 53 9.81 6.24 -10.45
N GLU A 54 11.03 5.76 -10.38
CA GLU A 54 11.67 5.30 -9.14
C GLU A 54 11.71 6.38 -8.07
N ALA A 55 12.22 7.58 -8.38
CA ALA A 55 12.32 8.69 -7.43
C ALA A 55 10.94 9.09 -6.87
N LYS A 56 9.90 9.09 -7.71
CA LYS A 56 8.52 9.34 -7.26
C LYS A 56 7.99 8.22 -6.38
N LEU A 57 8.18 6.95 -6.78
CA LEU A 57 7.74 5.82 -5.96
C LEU A 57 8.42 5.85 -4.58
N ALA A 58 9.73 6.09 -4.53
CA ALA A 58 10.49 6.27 -3.30
C ALA A 58 9.96 7.44 -2.45
N GLY A 59 9.60 8.55 -3.09
CA GLY A 59 8.96 9.70 -2.47
C GLY A 59 7.64 9.35 -1.75
N CYS A 60 6.82 8.47 -2.33
CA CYS A 60 5.58 7.99 -1.71
C CYS A 60 5.85 7.24 -0.40
N TYR A 61 6.78 6.27 -0.41
CA TYR A 61 7.11 5.49 0.78
C TYR A 61 7.75 6.37 1.86
N SER A 62 8.75 7.17 1.50
CA SER A 62 9.48 8.03 2.44
C SER A 62 8.57 9.08 3.09
N THR A 63 7.70 9.75 2.31
CA THR A 63 6.73 10.71 2.86
C THR A 63 5.72 10.02 3.76
N SER A 64 5.28 8.81 3.41
CA SER A 64 4.31 8.05 4.22
C SER A 64 4.90 7.63 5.56
N LEU A 65 6.13 7.14 5.59
CA LEU A 65 6.84 6.76 6.83
C LEU A 65 7.00 7.96 7.76
N LYS A 66 7.45 9.10 7.21
CA LYS A 66 7.56 10.37 7.97
C LYS A 66 6.21 10.81 8.54
N LEU A 67 5.15 10.79 7.74
CA LEU A 67 3.80 11.16 8.19
C LEU A 67 3.28 10.25 9.30
N ALA A 68 3.56 8.94 9.20
CA ALA A 68 3.17 7.97 10.23
C ALA A 68 3.82 8.31 11.57
N VAL A 69 5.14 8.51 11.58
CA VAL A 69 5.90 8.87 12.79
C VAL A 69 5.46 10.21 13.36
N GLN A 70 5.32 11.24 12.52
CA GLN A 70 4.87 12.58 12.93
C GLN A 70 3.47 12.57 13.55
N ASN A 71 2.64 11.57 13.22
CA ASN A 71 1.29 11.42 13.76
C ASN A 71 1.22 10.35 14.88
N GLY A 72 2.36 9.91 15.42
CA GLY A 72 2.43 8.96 16.54
C GLY A 72 1.94 7.56 16.19
N CYS A 73 1.94 7.19 14.90
CA CYS A 73 1.68 5.81 14.49
C CYS A 73 2.93 4.97 14.74
N ARG A 74 2.76 3.82 15.38
CA ARG A 74 3.84 2.84 15.63
C ARG A 74 3.84 1.68 14.64
N SER A 75 2.82 1.61 13.77
CA SER A 75 2.71 0.57 12.75
C SER A 75 2.08 1.13 11.49
N ILE A 76 2.53 0.65 10.33
CA ILE A 76 2.03 1.05 9.01
C ILE A 76 1.97 -0.17 8.09
N ALA A 77 0.96 -0.19 7.21
CA ALA A 77 0.85 -1.17 6.15
C ALA A 77 0.81 -0.47 4.79
N PHE A 78 1.58 -0.99 3.84
CA PHE A 78 1.63 -0.54 2.45
C PHE A 78 0.97 -1.56 1.54
N SER A 79 0.16 -1.10 0.59
CA SER A 79 -0.15 -1.91 -0.59
C SER A 79 1.03 -1.89 -1.56
N ALA A 80 0.99 -2.73 -2.61
CA ALA A 80 1.93 -2.63 -3.72
C ALA A 80 1.63 -1.36 -4.54
N LEU A 81 2.27 -0.24 -4.19
CA LEU A 81 2.03 1.06 -4.82
C LEU A 81 2.42 1.03 -6.31
N SER A 82 1.58 1.63 -7.16
CA SER A 82 1.74 1.74 -8.61
C SER A 82 1.77 0.45 -9.45
N THR A 83 1.75 -0.75 -8.86
CA THR A 83 1.84 -2.02 -9.62
C THR A 83 0.52 -2.51 -10.25
N GLY A 84 -0.58 -1.82 -9.96
CA GLY A 84 -1.90 -2.06 -10.56
C GLY A 84 -2.10 -1.29 -11.86
N VAL A 85 -3.13 -0.44 -11.89
CA VAL A 85 -3.51 0.36 -13.08
C VAL A 85 -2.40 1.31 -13.56
N TYR A 86 -1.47 1.70 -12.68
CA TYR A 86 -0.35 2.58 -13.02
C TYR A 86 0.83 1.87 -13.67
N GLY A 87 0.79 0.53 -13.78
CA GLY A 87 1.65 -0.24 -14.66
C GLY A 87 3.09 -0.45 -14.20
N TYR A 88 3.46 -0.07 -12.98
CA TYR A 88 4.84 -0.26 -12.49
C TYR A 88 5.16 -1.76 -12.35
N PRO A 89 6.21 -2.28 -12.99
CA PRO A 89 6.59 -3.69 -12.86
C PRO A 89 6.86 -4.07 -11.40
N SER A 90 6.20 -5.10 -10.87
CA SER A 90 6.36 -5.50 -9.46
C SER A 90 7.80 -5.82 -9.08
N THR A 91 8.58 -6.40 -10.01
CA THR A 91 9.99 -6.75 -9.82
C THR A 91 10.91 -5.53 -9.72
N GLU A 92 10.50 -4.39 -10.25
CA GLU A 92 11.23 -3.12 -10.15
C GLU A 92 10.70 -2.28 -8.97
N ALA A 93 9.39 -2.29 -8.72
CA ALA A 93 8.78 -1.54 -7.62
C ALA A 93 9.14 -2.08 -6.22
N ALA A 94 9.24 -3.42 -6.07
CA ALA A 94 9.50 -4.03 -4.77
C ALA A 94 10.88 -3.64 -4.20
N PRO A 95 12.00 -3.71 -4.97
CA PRO A 95 13.30 -3.18 -4.53
C PRO A 95 13.22 -1.75 -4.00
N VAL A 96 12.61 -0.83 -4.76
CA VAL A 96 12.46 0.58 -4.37
C VAL A 96 11.70 0.73 -3.03
N ALA A 97 10.60 -0.01 -2.88
CA ALA A 97 9.79 0.03 -1.66
C ALA A 97 10.57 -0.48 -0.44
N VAL A 98 11.27 -1.60 -0.59
CA VAL A 98 11.99 -2.27 0.50
C VAL A 98 13.25 -1.49 0.87
N GLU A 99 13.98 -0.94 -0.10
CA GLU A 99 15.16 -0.09 0.11
C GLU A 99 14.81 1.14 0.94
N VAL A 100 13.79 1.90 0.53
CA VAL A 100 13.36 3.09 1.28
C VAL A 100 12.94 2.74 2.71
N VAL A 101 12.29 1.59 2.91
CA VAL A 101 11.93 1.12 4.25
C VAL A 101 13.16 0.75 5.07
N ARG A 102 14.15 0.05 4.48
CA ARG A 102 15.42 -0.27 5.14
C ARG A 102 16.17 0.99 5.55
N GLU A 103 16.35 1.93 4.63
CA GLU A 103 17.02 3.21 4.89
C GLU A 103 16.30 4.00 5.99
N PHE A 104 14.97 4.02 5.97
CA PHE A 104 14.19 4.68 7.02
C PHE A 104 14.39 4.02 8.39
N LEU A 105 14.41 2.69 8.45
CA LEU A 105 14.62 1.94 9.68
C LEU A 105 16.06 2.06 10.21
N ASP A 106 17.05 2.27 9.35
CA ASP A 106 18.43 2.62 9.75
C ASP A 106 18.58 4.07 10.21
N GLY A 107 17.59 4.92 9.93
CA GLY A 107 17.59 6.32 10.28
C GLY A 107 17.21 6.60 11.74
N GLU A 108 17.29 7.88 12.12
CA GLU A 108 16.98 8.37 13.48
C GLU A 108 15.55 8.10 13.95
N ASP A 109 14.62 7.95 13.01
CA ASP A 109 13.20 7.71 13.28
C ASP A 109 12.84 6.22 13.20
N GLY A 110 13.79 5.33 12.88
CA GLY A 110 13.53 3.91 12.67
C GLY A 110 12.89 3.21 13.86
N ASP A 111 13.39 3.48 15.07
CA ASP A 111 12.90 2.91 16.33
C ASP A 111 11.49 3.39 16.73
N LYS A 112 10.92 4.36 16.00
CA LYS A 112 9.56 4.88 16.28
C LYS A 112 8.46 4.02 15.65
N LEU A 113 8.82 3.11 14.74
CA LEU A 113 7.92 2.13 14.14
C LEU A 113 8.26 0.72 14.64
N ASP A 114 7.28 0.03 15.22
CA ASP A 114 7.43 -1.36 15.68
C ASP A 114 7.20 -2.36 14.56
N LYS A 115 6.42 -1.99 13.54
CA LYS A 115 5.96 -2.90 12.50
C LYS A 115 5.62 -2.20 11.20
N ILE A 116 6.23 -2.67 10.12
CA ILE A 116 5.90 -2.29 8.74
C ILE A 116 5.41 -3.55 8.03
N VAL A 117 4.26 -3.47 7.37
CA VAL A 117 3.64 -4.60 6.67
C VAL A 117 3.51 -4.28 5.18
N PHE A 118 4.05 -5.15 4.32
CA PHE A 118 3.78 -5.12 2.88
C PHE A 118 2.55 -5.99 2.59
N CYS A 119 1.38 -5.36 2.52
CA CYS A 119 0.08 -5.99 2.27
C CYS A 119 -0.15 -6.13 0.76
N THR A 120 0.40 -7.20 0.18
CA THR A 120 0.27 -7.52 -1.24
C THR A 120 -1.04 -8.27 -1.52
N PHE A 121 -1.59 -8.11 -2.73
CA PHE A 121 -2.84 -8.77 -3.14
C PHE A 121 -2.62 -9.75 -4.31
N GLU A 122 -1.88 -9.34 -5.35
CA GLU A 122 -1.62 -10.22 -6.50
C GLU A 122 -0.37 -11.08 -6.29
N MET A 123 -0.38 -12.29 -6.86
CA MET A 123 0.76 -13.22 -6.77
C MET A 123 2.05 -12.66 -7.36
N LYS A 124 1.97 -11.77 -8.35
CA LYS A 124 3.15 -11.10 -8.93
C LYS A 124 3.85 -10.23 -7.88
N ASP A 125 3.09 -9.55 -7.02
CA ASP A 125 3.64 -8.70 -5.97
C ASP A 125 4.17 -9.57 -4.83
N VAL A 126 3.42 -10.60 -4.42
CA VAL A 126 3.88 -11.56 -3.39
C VAL A 126 5.24 -12.14 -3.77
N ARG A 127 5.42 -12.56 -5.03
CA ARG A 127 6.70 -13.09 -5.53
C ARG A 127 7.79 -12.04 -5.49
N ALA A 128 7.55 -10.86 -6.05
CA ALA A 128 8.54 -9.79 -6.08
C ALA A 128 9.00 -9.40 -4.67
N TYR A 129 8.08 -9.24 -3.71
CA TYR A 129 8.45 -8.93 -2.33
C TYR A 129 9.19 -10.08 -1.63
N ASN A 130 8.77 -11.34 -1.83
CA ASN A 130 9.46 -12.49 -1.24
C ASN A 130 10.87 -12.70 -1.79
N GLU A 131 11.10 -12.35 -3.05
CA GLU A 131 12.44 -12.35 -3.66
C GLU A 131 13.27 -11.19 -3.12
N THR A 132 12.71 -9.99 -3.02
CA THR A 132 13.44 -8.78 -2.60
C THR A 132 13.77 -8.74 -1.10
N LEU A 133 12.83 -9.10 -0.22
CA LEU A 133 12.97 -8.90 1.23
C LEU A 133 14.25 -9.50 1.84
N PRO A 134 14.65 -10.75 1.53
CA PRO A 134 15.86 -11.35 2.10
C PRO A 134 17.16 -10.61 1.76
N PHE A 135 17.19 -9.82 0.69
CA PHE A 135 18.39 -9.05 0.32
C PHE A 135 18.59 -7.83 1.23
N PHE A 136 17.50 -7.20 1.70
CA PHE A 136 17.53 -6.00 2.55
C PHE A 136 17.33 -6.32 4.04
N PHE A 137 16.60 -7.40 4.32
CA PHE A 137 16.29 -7.91 5.64
C PHE A 137 16.63 -9.41 5.66
N PRO A 138 17.93 -9.76 5.70
CA PRO A 138 18.34 -11.15 5.76
C PRO A 138 17.71 -11.81 6.99
N PRO A 139 17.12 -13.00 6.84
CA PRO A 139 16.56 -13.72 7.97
C PRO A 139 17.69 -14.06 8.95
N ASP A 140 17.43 -13.91 10.25
CA ASP A 140 18.35 -14.42 11.26
C ASP A 140 18.54 -15.94 11.10
N ASP A 141 19.73 -16.45 11.40
CA ASP A 141 20.09 -17.88 11.41
C ASP A 141 19.37 -18.67 12.54
N GLN A 142 18.09 -18.40 12.78
CA GLN A 142 17.21 -19.23 13.58
C GLN A 142 16.55 -20.24 12.65
N PRO A 143 16.49 -21.55 13.00
CA PRO A 143 15.91 -22.56 12.13
C PRO A 143 14.45 -22.22 11.86
N ALA A 144 14.19 -21.69 10.66
CA ALA A 144 12.87 -21.42 10.15
C ALA A 144 12.03 -22.70 10.31
N THR A 145 10.97 -22.62 11.11
CA THR A 145 9.90 -23.61 11.08
C THR A 145 9.42 -23.68 9.64
N LYS A 146 9.81 -24.74 8.94
CA LYS A 146 9.39 -25.06 7.59
C LYS A 146 7.90 -25.42 7.63
N GLU A 147 7.03 -24.42 7.66
CA GLU A 147 5.70 -24.61 7.10
C GLU A 147 5.87 -24.70 5.60
N LYS A 148 5.62 -25.90 5.07
CA LYS A 148 5.63 -26.17 3.65
C LYS A 148 4.57 -25.28 3.00
N THR A 149 5.01 -24.34 2.16
CA THR A 149 4.18 -23.77 1.10
C THR A 149 3.87 -24.89 0.10
N GLU A 150 2.82 -25.66 0.37
CA GLU A 150 2.10 -26.41 -0.66
C GLU A 150 0.88 -25.58 -1.06
N ALA A 151 0.95 -25.05 -2.29
CA ALA A 151 -0.18 -24.42 -2.94
C ALA A 151 -1.27 -25.47 -3.23
N SER A 152 -2.42 -25.33 -2.57
CA SER A 152 -3.72 -25.72 -3.10
C SER A 152 -4.82 -24.96 -2.36
N PRO A 153 -5.76 -24.29 -3.04
CA PRO A 153 -6.83 -23.58 -2.37
C PRO A 153 -7.84 -24.58 -1.79
N SER A 154 -7.91 -24.65 -0.47
CA SER A 154 -8.99 -25.34 0.24
C SER A 154 -10.28 -24.53 0.10
N LYS A 155 -11.36 -25.20 -0.30
CA LYS A 155 -12.68 -24.65 -0.67
C LYS A 155 -13.43 -23.90 0.45
N LYS A 156 -12.82 -23.69 1.62
CA LYS A 156 -13.50 -23.16 2.81
C LYS A 156 -13.47 -21.63 2.90
N GLU A 157 -12.43 -20.99 2.39
CA GLU A 157 -12.25 -19.53 2.49
C GLU A 157 -13.10 -18.74 1.47
N THR A 158 -13.52 -19.38 0.38
CA THR A 158 -14.40 -18.77 -0.64
C THR A 158 -15.85 -18.62 -0.15
N GLU A 159 -16.26 -19.39 0.86
CA GLU A 159 -17.63 -19.38 1.36
C GLU A 159 -17.84 -18.27 2.40
N GLU A 160 -16.85 -18.05 3.29
CA GLU A 160 -16.89 -16.97 4.27
C GLU A 160 -16.82 -15.59 3.61
N ALA A 161 -15.94 -15.37 2.62
CA ALA A 161 -15.86 -14.11 1.89
C ALA A 161 -17.16 -13.76 1.12
N LYS A 162 -17.95 -14.79 0.73
CA LYS A 162 -19.22 -14.62 0.04
C LYS A 162 -20.39 -14.34 0.99
N ALA A 163 -20.31 -14.83 2.23
CA ALA A 163 -21.31 -14.58 3.26
C ALA A 163 -21.28 -13.12 3.76
N ILE A 164 -20.08 -12.55 3.97
CA ILE A 164 -19.93 -11.14 4.39
C ILE A 164 -20.38 -10.14 3.32
N ALA A 165 -20.28 -10.49 2.04
CA ALA A 165 -20.79 -9.65 0.94
C ALA A 165 -22.32 -9.62 0.85
N ALA A 166 -23.01 -10.63 1.41
CA ALA A 166 -24.47 -10.73 1.38
C ALA A 166 -25.17 -9.94 2.49
N GLU A 167 -24.44 -9.50 3.52
CA GLU A 167 -25.01 -8.82 4.70
C GLU A 167 -24.81 -7.29 4.70
N LEU A 168 -24.36 -6.71 3.58
CA LEU A 168 -24.31 -5.25 3.43
C LEU A 168 -25.67 -4.72 2.96
N PRO A 169 -26.27 -3.74 3.67
CA PRO A 169 -27.53 -3.15 3.25
C PRO A 169 -27.37 -2.43 1.91
N SER A 170 -28.42 -2.54 1.07
CA SER A 170 -28.43 -1.99 -0.28
C SER A 170 -28.17 -0.48 -0.29
N VAL A 171 -27.19 -0.05 -1.08
CA VAL A 171 -26.91 1.36 -1.39
C VAL A 171 -28.19 2.01 -1.94
N PRO A 172 -28.71 3.09 -1.32
CA PRO A 172 -29.88 3.80 -1.81
C PRO A 172 -29.63 4.36 -3.22
N LYS A 173 -30.44 3.93 -4.19
CA LYS A 173 -30.40 4.41 -5.59
C LYS A 173 -31.37 5.58 -5.81
N SER A 174 -31.26 6.63 -5.02
CA SER A 174 -31.98 7.88 -5.32
C SER A 174 -30.97 9.00 -5.47
N ASP A 175 -30.85 9.49 -6.72
CA ASP A 175 -30.14 10.72 -7.03
C ASP A 175 -30.72 11.87 -6.21
N PRO A 176 -29.89 12.75 -5.60
CA PRO A 176 -30.39 13.96 -5.01
C PRO A 176 -31.00 14.83 -6.10
N SER A 177 -32.31 15.03 -6.01
CA SER A 177 -33.04 16.05 -6.78
C SER A 177 -32.40 17.43 -6.56
N GLN A 178 -32.34 18.19 -7.65
CA GLN A 178 -31.86 19.56 -7.84
C GLN A 178 -31.89 20.47 -6.60
#